data_AF-A0A4Q3RSX1-F1
#
_entry.id   AF-A0A4Q3RSX1-F1
#
_cell.length_a   1.000
_cell.length_b   1.000
_cell.length_c   1.000
_cell.angle_alpha   90.00
_cell.angle_beta   90.00
_cell.angle_gamma   90.00
#
_symmetry.space_group_name_H-M   'P 1'
#
loop_
_entity.id
_entity.type
_entity.pdbx_description
1 polymer ?
#
loop_
_entity_poly.entity_id
_entity_poly.type
_entity_poly.pdbx_seq_one_letter_code
_entity_poly.pdbx_strand_id
1 'polypeptide(L)'
;MKKDFSKHFRFLKLEFFPLQHSKCEGSWHQGKIADHVQLSQIATICREGIFSYNSHTTVTDFEQRLQNEFGLPVQVFRKAGELWIETTQTDKLSLEEQNSMGQASCTPLRFNIYSLFL
;
A
#
# COMPACT_ATOMS: atom_id res chain seq x y z
N MET A 1 -12.22 2.52 -3.72
CA MET A 1 -10.76 2.75 -3.57
C MET A 1 -9.99 1.52 -3.09
N LYS A 2 -10.00 1.11 -1.79
CA LYS A 2 -9.18 -0.04 -1.33
C LYS A 2 -9.38 -1.31 -2.19
N LYS A 3 -10.65 -1.67 -2.42
CA LYS A 3 -11.03 -2.82 -3.27
C LYS A 3 -10.55 -2.68 -4.71
N ASP A 4 -10.63 -1.49 -5.29
CA ASP A 4 -10.28 -1.26 -6.70
C ASP A 4 -8.76 -1.27 -6.90
N PHE A 5 -8.01 -0.76 -5.92
CA PHE A 5 -6.56 -0.86 -5.87
C PHE A 5 -6.11 -2.32 -5.79
N SER A 6 -6.64 -3.10 -4.84
CA SER A 6 -6.28 -4.52 -4.72
C SER A 6 -6.77 -5.39 -5.88
N LYS A 7 -7.77 -4.95 -6.66
CA LYS A 7 -8.15 -5.61 -7.91
C LYS A 7 -7.06 -5.44 -8.99
N HIS A 8 -6.44 -4.27 -9.08
CA HIS A 8 -5.33 -4.01 -10.01
C HIS A 8 -4.02 -4.62 -9.52
N PHE A 9 -3.72 -4.51 -8.22
CA PHE A 9 -2.52 -5.03 -7.60
C PHE A 9 -2.89 -6.10 -6.56
N ARG A 10 -3.08 -7.34 -7.03
CA ARG A 10 -3.60 -8.46 -6.22
C ARG A 10 -2.76 -8.80 -4.99
N PHE A 11 -1.48 -8.43 -4.98
CA PHE A 11 -0.56 -8.68 -3.88
C PHE A 11 -0.23 -7.42 -3.08
N LEU A 12 -0.96 -6.33 -3.33
CA LEU A 12 -0.87 -5.09 -2.57
C LEU A 12 -2.22 -4.74 -1.94
N LYS A 13 -2.17 -4.02 -0.83
CA LYS A 13 -3.36 -3.39 -0.23
C LYS A 13 -3.05 -1.99 0.30
N LEU A 14 -4.11 -1.21 0.46
CA LEU A 14 -4.05 0.12 1.04
C LEU A 14 -4.65 0.13 2.43
N GLU A 15 -4.00 0.83 3.35
CA GLU A 15 -4.56 1.19 4.65
C GLU A 15 -4.51 2.71 4.84
N PHE A 16 -5.50 3.25 5.53
CA PHE A 16 -5.56 4.67 5.91
C PHE A 16 -5.21 4.82 7.38
N PHE A 17 -4.56 5.93 7.71
CA PHE A 17 -4.17 6.27 9.08
C PHE A 17 -4.69 7.66 9.45
N PRO A 18 -4.98 7.90 10.74
CA PRO A 18 -5.40 9.22 11.19
C PRO A 18 -4.23 10.20 11.04
N LEU A 19 -4.50 11.43 10.60
CA LEU A 19 -3.52 12.50 10.74
C LEU A 19 -3.34 12.80 12.23
N GLN A 20 -2.08 12.79 12.70
CA GLN A 20 -1.76 13.29 14.04
C GLN A 20 -2.08 14.79 14.09
N HIS A 21 -3.26 15.12 14.60
CA HIS A 21 -3.57 16.48 15.06
C HIS A 21 -3.26 16.55 16.55
N SER A 22 -2.00 16.88 16.91
CA SER A 22 -1.62 17.77 18.02
C SER A 22 -0.13 17.65 18.33
N LYS A 23 0.54 18.81 18.45
CA LYS A 23 1.84 18.93 19.10
C LYS A 23 1.76 18.27 20.49
N CYS A 24 2.75 17.45 20.83
CA CYS A 24 3.00 16.89 22.18
C CYS A 24 2.31 15.58 22.58
N GLU A 25 1.93 14.69 21.66
CA GLU A 25 1.73 13.28 22.02
C GLU A 25 2.58 12.38 21.14
N GLY A 26 3.61 11.79 21.75
CA GLY A 26 4.32 10.68 21.14
C GLY A 26 3.38 9.49 21.04
N SER A 27 3.09 9.02 19.84
CA SER A 27 2.77 7.61 19.56
C SER A 27 2.59 7.38 18.07
N TRP A 28 3.57 6.71 17.47
CA TRP A 28 3.51 6.02 16.17
C TRP A 28 2.53 4.81 16.18
N HIS A 29 1.42 4.89 16.93
CA HIS A 29 0.54 3.76 17.24
C HIS A 29 -0.96 4.11 17.26
N GLN A 30 -1.40 5.18 16.61
CA GLN A 30 -2.84 5.37 16.39
C GLN A 30 -3.27 4.51 15.20
N GLY A 31 -3.91 3.39 15.52
CA GLY A 31 -4.13 2.24 14.65
C GLY A 31 -4.85 2.52 13.33
N LYS A 32 -4.79 1.52 12.44
CA LYS A 32 -5.46 1.51 11.13
C LYS A 32 -6.90 1.96 11.26
N ILE A 33 -7.31 2.84 10.35
CA ILE A 33 -8.70 3.28 10.30
C ILE A 33 -9.58 2.15 9.79
N ALA A 34 -10.65 1.87 10.52
CA ALA A 34 -11.61 0.84 10.17
C ALA A 34 -12.29 1.16 8.83
N ASP A 35 -12.59 0.13 8.04
CA ASP A 35 -13.10 0.27 6.67
C ASP A 35 -14.45 0.99 6.53
N HIS A 36 -15.20 1.15 7.63
CA HIS A 36 -16.51 1.82 7.64
C HIS A 36 -16.41 3.34 7.84
N VAL A 37 -15.23 3.86 8.19
CA VAL A 37 -15.02 5.30 8.37
C VAL A 37 -14.97 5.97 7.00
N GLN A 38 -15.71 7.07 6.83
CA GLN A 38 -15.71 7.79 5.56
C GLN A 38 -14.39 8.56 5.40
N LEU A 39 -13.86 8.62 4.18
CA LEU A 39 -12.63 9.38 3.89
C LEU A 39 -12.75 10.86 4.26
N SER A 40 -13.95 11.44 4.15
CA SER A 40 -14.25 12.82 4.58
C SER A 40 -14.02 13.08 6.06
N GLN A 41 -14.02 12.04 6.90
CA GLN A 41 -13.75 12.15 8.34
C GLN A 41 -12.24 12.16 8.66
N ILE A 42 -11.39 11.93 7.67
CA ILE A 42 -9.95 11.70 7.81
C ILE A 42 -9.15 12.69 6.95
N ALA A 43 -9.68 12.99 5.76
CA ALA A 43 -9.09 13.92 4.82
C ALA A 43 -8.98 15.31 5.45
N THR A 44 -7.76 15.81 5.60
CA THR A 44 -7.55 17.20 6.02
C THR A 44 -7.82 18.20 4.92
N ILE A 45 -7.80 17.74 3.67
CA ILE A 45 -8.18 18.50 2.50
C ILE A 45 -9.47 17.88 1.97
N CYS A 46 -10.62 18.46 2.32
CA CYS A 46 -11.91 18.07 1.78
C CYS A 46 -12.04 18.56 0.32
N ARG A 47 -11.34 17.89 -0.59
CA ARG A 47 -11.39 18.15 -2.03
C ARG A 47 -11.84 16.89 -2.78
N GLU A 48 -12.88 17.04 -3.59
CA GLU A 48 -13.24 16.03 -4.58
C GLU A 48 -12.31 16.13 -5.80
N GLY A 49 -11.94 14.98 -6.37
CA GLY A 49 -11.06 14.95 -7.52
C GLY A 49 -10.81 13.56 -8.06
N ILE A 50 -10.21 13.50 -9.24
CA ILE A 50 -9.78 12.26 -9.87
C ILE A 50 -8.31 12.05 -9.52
N PHE A 51 -7.99 10.96 -8.83
CA PHE A 51 -6.62 10.57 -8.56
C PHE A 51 -6.13 9.58 -9.61
N SER A 52 -5.19 10.02 -10.45
CA SER A 52 -4.59 9.20 -11.52
C SER A 52 -3.19 8.73 -11.17
N TYR A 53 -2.93 7.46 -11.40
CA TYR A 53 -1.65 6.79 -11.23
C TYR A 53 -1.56 5.62 -12.22
N ASN A 54 -0.36 5.08 -12.41
CA ASN A 54 -0.11 3.95 -13.30
C ASN A 54 0.82 2.92 -12.63
N SER A 55 1.03 1.80 -13.30
CA SER A 55 1.86 0.68 -12.80
C SER A 55 3.29 1.07 -12.43
N HIS A 56 3.87 2.06 -13.12
CA HIS A 56 5.23 2.57 -12.91
C HIS A 56 5.32 3.64 -11.81
N THR A 57 4.19 4.09 -11.27
CA THR A 57 4.17 5.05 -10.15
C THR A 57 4.84 4.40 -8.94
N THR A 58 5.81 5.08 -8.33
CA THR A 58 6.47 4.58 -7.12
C THR A 58 5.49 4.56 -5.95
N VAL A 59 5.72 3.70 -4.96
CA VAL A 59 4.90 3.71 -3.74
C VAL A 59 5.01 5.05 -3.05
N THR A 60 6.22 5.61 -2.92
CA THR A 60 6.45 6.93 -2.34
C THR A 60 5.64 8.02 -3.05
N ASP A 61 5.67 8.07 -4.38
CA ASP A 61 4.92 9.07 -5.15
C ASP A 61 3.40 8.89 -4.97
N PHE A 62 2.93 7.64 -4.97
CA PHE A 62 1.52 7.32 -4.77
C PHE A 62 1.04 7.81 -3.39
N GLU A 63 1.77 7.47 -2.33
CA GLU A 63 1.42 7.82 -0.95
C GLU A 63 1.50 9.33 -0.71
N GLN A 64 2.58 9.97 -1.16
CA GLN A 64 2.77 11.41 -1.00
C GLN A 64 1.73 12.22 -1.77
N ARG A 65 1.37 11.80 -2.99
CA ARG A 65 0.35 12.53 -3.76
C ARG A 65 -1.03 12.44 -3.13
N LEU A 66 -1.41 11.28 -2.56
CA LEU A 66 -2.68 11.17 -1.82
C LEU A 66 -2.67 12.05 -0.57
N GLN A 67 -1.55 12.10 0.15
CA GLN A 67 -1.40 12.99 1.30
C GLN A 67 -1.45 14.48 0.90
N ASN A 68 -0.75 14.87 -0.16
CA ASN A 68 -0.57 16.28 -0.53
C ASN A 68 -1.79 16.84 -1.29
N GLU A 69 -2.40 16.05 -2.17
CA GLU A 69 -3.53 16.49 -2.99
C GLU A 69 -4.87 16.38 -2.25
N PHE A 70 -5.02 15.39 -1.37
CA PHE A 70 -6.29 15.05 -0.70
C PHE A 70 -6.21 15.02 0.83
N GLY A 71 -5.03 15.25 1.43
CA GLY A 71 -4.89 15.20 2.88
C GLY A 71 -5.12 13.80 3.45
N LEU A 72 -4.87 12.75 2.67
CA LEU A 72 -5.14 11.36 3.02
C LEU A 72 -3.83 10.61 3.32
N PRO A 73 -3.52 10.33 4.60
CA PRO A 73 -2.41 9.47 4.97
C PRO A 73 -2.73 8.04 4.57
N VAL A 74 -1.94 7.51 3.65
CA VAL A 74 -2.08 6.14 3.16
C VAL A 74 -0.77 5.40 3.31
N GLN A 75 -0.87 4.08 3.50
CA GLN A 75 0.27 3.18 3.40
C GLN A 75 -0.09 2.01 2.51
N VAL A 76 0.82 1.68 1.59
CA VAL A 76 0.80 0.47 0.79
C VAL A 76 1.45 -0.67 1.58
N PHE A 77 0.77 -1.81 1.63
CA PHE A 77 1.31 -3.05 2.18
C PHE A 77 1.46 -4.07 1.05
N ARG A 78 2.53 -4.87 1.10
CA ARG A 78 2.78 -5.98 0.20
C ARG A 78 2.54 -7.32 0.89
N LYS A 79 1.95 -8.28 0.18
CA LYS A 79 1.81 -9.65 0.67
C LYS A 79 3.15 -10.37 0.62
N ALA A 80 3.51 -11.07 1.71
CA ALA A 80 4.70 -11.89 1.86
C ALA A 80 4.32 -13.22 2.52
N GLY A 81 4.09 -14.26 1.69
CA GLY A 81 3.44 -15.48 2.14
C GLY A 81 2.03 -15.18 2.66
N GLU A 82 1.76 -15.46 3.94
CA GLU A 82 0.49 -15.15 4.60
C GLU A 82 0.48 -13.78 5.31
N LEU A 83 1.61 -13.08 5.36
CA LEU A 83 1.75 -11.80 6.05
C LEU A 83 1.56 -10.63 5.09
N TRP A 84 1.12 -9.50 5.65
CA TRP A 84 1.13 -8.20 4.97
C TRP A 84 2.18 -7.31 5.62
N ILE A 85 3.19 -6.90 4.85
CA ILE A 85 4.32 -6.10 5.33
C ILE A 85 4.28 -4.71 4.73
N GLU A 86 4.79 -3.73 5.47
CA GLU A 86 4.95 -2.36 4.97
C GLU A 86 6.03 -2.31 3.88
N THR A 87 5.87 -1.40 2.93
CA THR A 87 6.81 -1.20 1.83
C THR A 87 7.90 -0.15 2.14
N THR A 88 8.00 0.36 3.37
CA THR A 88 8.86 1.49 3.78
C THR A 88 10.33 1.40 3.35
N GLN A 89 10.92 0.21 3.28
CA GLN A 89 12.32 0.03 2.85
C GLN A 89 12.49 -0.07 1.32
N THR A 90 11.38 -0.14 0.59
CA THR A 90 11.30 -0.44 -0.84
C THR A 90 10.29 0.45 -1.55
N ASP A 91 9.93 1.57 -0.93
CA ASP A 91 8.89 2.50 -1.36
C ASP A 91 9.26 3.25 -2.66
N LYS A 92 10.56 3.35 -2.93
CA LYS A 92 11.12 3.78 -4.23
C LYS A 92 10.76 2.88 -5.41
N LEU A 93 10.31 1.64 -5.18
CA LEU A 93 9.87 0.75 -6.24
C LEU A 93 8.47 1.11 -6.72
N SER A 94 8.20 0.81 -7.98
CA SER A 94 6.87 0.95 -8.56
C SER A 94 5.85 0.01 -7.93
N LEU A 95 4.56 0.38 -8.03
CA LEU A 95 3.45 -0.48 -7.63
C LEU A 95 3.50 -1.86 -8.32
N GLU A 96 3.94 -1.90 -9.59
CA GLU A 96 4.07 -3.16 -10.34
C GLU A 96 5.22 -4.03 -9.84
N GLU A 97 6.39 -3.45 -9.59
CA GLU A 97 7.54 -4.17 -9.03
C GLU A 97 7.19 -4.76 -7.66
N GLN A 98 6.55 -3.96 -6.79
CA GLN A 98 6.09 -4.43 -5.48
C GLN A 98 5.05 -5.56 -5.61
N ASN A 99 4.08 -5.41 -6.50
CA ASN A 99 3.08 -6.45 -6.73
C ASN A 99 3.73 -7.76 -7.24
N SER A 100 4.73 -7.65 -8.12
CA SER A 100 5.50 -8.79 -8.65
C SER A 100 6.30 -9.48 -7.56
N MET A 101 6.96 -8.72 -6.68
CA MET A 101 7.65 -9.27 -5.50
C MET A 101 6.68 -9.97 -4.56
N GLY A 102 5.46 -9.43 -4.40
CA GLY A 102 4.41 -10.05 -3.59
C GLY A 102 3.96 -11.38 -4.19
N GLN A 103 3.73 -11.42 -5.50
CA GLN A 103 3.40 -12.64 -6.23
C GLN A 103 4.48 -13.71 -6.07
N ALA A 104 5.75 -13.34 -6.28
CA ALA A 104 6.88 -14.25 -6.16
C ALA A 104 6.98 -14.85 -4.75
N SER A 105 6.77 -14.04 -3.71
CA SER A 105 6.81 -14.51 -2.33
C SER A 105 5.65 -15.44 -1.92
N CYS A 106 4.54 -15.40 -2.66
CA CYS A 106 3.37 -16.26 -2.43
C CYS A 106 3.39 -17.52 -3.31
N THR A 107 4.29 -17.58 -4.29
CA THR A 107 4.38 -18.70 -5.22
C THR A 107 5.37 -19.72 -4.66
N PRO A 108 4.94 -20.97 -4.37
CA PRO A 108 5.86 -21.99 -3.91
C PRO A 108 6.90 -22.29 -5.00
N LEU A 109 8.17 -22.39 -4.62
CA LEU A 109 9.23 -22.80 -5.53
C LEU A 109 8.94 -24.22 -6.04
N ARG A 110 8.60 -24.34 -7.32
CA ARG A 110 8.51 -25.64 -8.00
C ARG A 110 9.91 -26.04 -8.44
N PHE A 111 10.61 -26.82 -7.62
CA PHE A 111 11.81 -27.50 -8.07
C PHE A 111 11.40 -28.75 -8.87
N ASN A 112 11.75 -28.76 -10.15
CA ASN A 112 11.69 -29.98 -10.95
C ASN A 112 12.93 -30.82 -10.64
N ILE A 113 12.76 -31.85 -9.81
CA ILE A 113 13.83 -32.78 -9.42
C ILE A 113 14.37 -33.62 -10.59
N TYR A 114 13.68 -33.64 -11.75
CA TYR A 114 14.12 -34.38 -12.93
C TYR A 114 15.17 -33.64 -13.76
N SER A 115 15.47 -32.37 -13.46
CA SER A 115 16.49 -31.57 -14.17
C SER A 115 17.90 -31.70 -13.58
N LEU A 116 18.07 -32.43 -12.47
CA LEU A 116 19.34 -32.56 -11.74
C LEU A 116 20.09 -33.88 -12.04
N PHE A 117 19.58 -34.69 -12.96
CA PHE A 117 20.15 -36.00 -13.32
C PHE A 117 20.41 -36.14 -14.83
N LEU A 118 20.76 -35.04 -15.51
CA LEU A 118 21.27 -35.06 -16.90
C LEU A 118 22.66 -34.45 -16.96
#